data_AF-A0A8X7VXY5-F1
#
_entry.id   AF-A0A8X7VXY5-F1
#
_cell.length_a   1.000
_cell.length_b   1.000
_cell.length_c   1.000
_cell.angle_alpha   90.00
_cell.angle_beta   90.00
_cell.angle_gamma   90.00
#
_symmetry.space_group_name_H-M   'P 1'
#
loop_
_entity.id
_entity.type
_entity.pdbx_description
1 polymer ?
#
loop_
_entity_poly.entity_id
_entity_poly.type
_entity_poly.pdbx_seq_one_letter_code
_entity_poly.pdbx_strand_id
1 'polypeptide(L)'
;MTSESNEDAEAVLSDVDSDEPSPVALNDPPRENAQDERVTELIAELDREKKAREAAESSKSELQASFNRLKALAHEVIKKREESKRERDEALKEKESLSKELESVSRGKDEMRLKLDEVVRDRDGLRGEIESSSRMLVSGIEKISGKVSSFKSFSGLPKSQKYTGLASVAYGVIKRTNEIVEELVRQIDMNAKSRNEAREQMDQRSYEIAIEVSQLESTISNLRLEVAEKASVVDDLERDVSEKDKRIGEVEKDKLEKVSYDVPTLECRQPHWRTLSRHLSSRSLDCSIRWRNQGKCNLRGLLLFFLNKSTREETSSLRKQLDSHTKELNQRMRQIEELKEKERLANDNVEGLMTDIAAAEEEIARWKVAAEQEAAAGGAVEQDFTSQLLVLKEELEEAKQAIKESEKKLKFKKETAAAAMGARDAAERSLRLADNRATSLRERIQELNGKVEELETNRDMNSSNRARYVCWPWQLLGIDFVGGRRVESEQQQQSSNEMELAEPLL
;
A
#
# COMPACT_ATOMS: atom_id res chain seq x y z
N MET A 1 39.30 13.12 -45.91
CA MET A 1 39.25 14.45 -46.55
C MET A 1 40.55 15.18 -46.21
N THR A 2 40.96 16.15 -47.04
CA THR A 2 41.92 17.26 -46.76
C THR A 2 43.26 16.89 -46.07
N SER A 3 44.44 16.93 -46.71
CA SER A 3 45.16 18.01 -47.44
C SER A 3 46.01 18.93 -46.56
N GLU A 4 46.95 19.64 -47.19
CA GLU A 4 48.00 20.55 -46.64
C GLU A 4 49.28 19.82 -46.16
N SER A 5 50.54 20.10 -46.58
CA SER A 5 51.26 21.09 -47.44
C SER A 5 52.16 22.10 -46.72
N ASN A 6 53.47 21.94 -46.93
CA ASN A 6 54.61 22.90 -46.93
C ASN A 6 55.88 22.01 -46.94
N GLU A 7 56.87 22.09 -47.83
CA GLU A 7 57.51 23.18 -48.60
C GLU A 7 58.52 24.04 -47.82
N ASP A 8 59.74 24.01 -48.37
CA ASP A 8 60.89 24.92 -48.35
C ASP A 8 61.59 25.41 -47.06
N ALA A 9 62.90 25.11 -47.03
CA ALA A 9 63.95 25.92 -46.39
C ALA A 9 65.31 25.63 -47.04
N GLU A 10 65.59 26.26 -48.18
CA GLU A 10 66.91 26.25 -48.84
C GLU A 10 67.95 27.03 -48.01
N ALA A 11 69.18 26.51 -47.91
CA ALA A 11 70.26 27.17 -47.16
C ALA A 11 71.65 26.87 -47.78
N VAL A 12 71.88 27.40 -48.97
CA VAL A 12 73.22 27.45 -49.59
C VAL A 12 74.03 28.57 -48.93
N LEU A 13 75.32 28.30 -48.62
CA LEU A 13 76.32 29.33 -48.35
C LEU A 13 77.60 28.97 -49.13
N SER A 14 78.15 29.95 -49.83
CA SER A 14 79.36 29.87 -50.66
C SER A 14 80.40 30.90 -50.22
N ASP A 15 81.59 30.79 -50.80
CA ASP A 15 82.65 31.81 -50.93
C ASP A 15 83.23 32.46 -49.66
N VAL A 16 84.56 32.42 -49.55
CA VAL A 16 85.34 33.60 -49.96
C VAL A 16 86.81 33.25 -50.22
N ASP A 17 87.36 33.98 -51.20
CA ASP A 17 88.76 34.24 -51.55
C ASP A 17 89.80 34.31 -50.41
N SER A 18 91.11 34.39 -50.65
CA SER A 18 92.05 34.03 -51.75
C SER A 18 93.38 34.69 -51.35
N ASP A 19 94.54 34.06 -51.59
CA ASP A 19 95.76 34.80 -51.94
C ASP A 19 96.91 33.87 -52.39
N GLU A 20 97.50 34.20 -53.54
CA GLU A 20 98.78 33.65 -54.02
C GLU A 20 99.57 34.80 -54.64
N PRO A 21 100.84 34.99 -54.26
CA PRO A 21 101.80 35.36 -55.30
C PRO A 21 103.23 34.81 -55.10
N SER A 22 103.56 33.79 -55.91
CA SER A 22 104.76 33.78 -56.79
C SER A 22 106.20 33.85 -56.21
N PRO A 23 107.24 33.55 -57.02
CA PRO A 23 108.53 33.04 -56.50
C PRO A 23 109.73 34.01 -56.57
N VAL A 24 110.72 33.76 -55.70
CA VAL A 24 112.12 34.21 -55.85
C VAL A 24 113.05 33.07 -55.44
N ALA A 25 114.13 32.85 -56.20
CA ALA A 25 115.22 31.92 -55.86
C ALA A 25 116.54 32.67 -55.65
N LEU A 26 117.46 32.11 -54.85
CA LEU A 26 118.93 32.03 -55.07
C LEU A 26 119.71 31.68 -53.77
N ASN A 27 120.59 30.67 -53.86
CA ASN A 27 121.88 30.48 -53.16
C ASN A 27 121.96 30.32 -51.61
N ASP A 28 122.14 29.08 -51.13
CA ASP A 28 123.40 28.51 -50.57
C ASP A 28 124.42 29.37 -49.76
N PRO A 29 125.22 28.78 -48.83
CA PRO A 29 124.89 27.92 -47.67
C PRO A 29 125.73 28.35 -46.41
N PRO A 30 126.39 27.44 -45.63
CA PRO A 30 125.87 26.58 -44.57
C PRO A 30 126.32 26.99 -43.14
N ARG A 31 125.58 26.57 -42.09
CA ARG A 31 126.09 26.41 -40.71
C ARG A 31 125.40 25.25 -40.00
N GLU A 32 126.16 24.20 -39.68
CA GLU A 32 125.63 22.89 -39.24
C GLU A 32 125.15 22.88 -37.79
N ASN A 33 125.70 23.72 -36.91
CA ASN A 33 125.33 23.76 -35.48
C ASN A 33 123.87 24.15 -35.20
N ALA A 34 123.15 24.71 -36.18
CA ALA A 34 121.72 25.03 -36.06
C ALA A 34 120.79 23.88 -36.52
N GLN A 35 121.34 22.70 -36.83
CA GLN A 35 120.57 21.52 -37.24
C GLN A 35 120.15 20.66 -36.05
N ASP A 36 121.04 20.42 -35.07
CA ASP A 36 120.72 19.62 -33.87
C ASP A 36 119.62 20.26 -33.00
N GLU A 37 119.62 21.59 -32.87
CA GLU A 37 118.54 22.33 -32.18
C GLU A 37 117.20 22.15 -32.91
N ARG A 38 117.18 22.21 -34.26
CA ARG A 38 115.97 21.96 -35.05
C ARG A 38 115.52 20.50 -34.98
N VAL A 39 116.45 19.54 -34.97
CA VAL A 39 116.13 18.10 -34.85
C VAL A 39 115.52 17.82 -33.47
N THR A 40 116.06 18.39 -32.40
CA THR A 40 115.49 18.24 -31.05
C THR A 40 114.16 18.97 -30.89
N GLU A 41 113.98 20.14 -31.51
CA GLU A 41 112.70 20.85 -31.57
C GLU A 41 111.63 20.06 -32.36
N LEU A 42 111.98 19.51 -33.52
CA LEU A 42 111.10 18.65 -34.33
C LEU A 42 110.72 17.34 -33.62
N ILE A 43 111.63 16.75 -32.84
CA ILE A 43 111.30 15.59 -31.99
C ILE A 43 110.29 15.99 -30.91
N ALA A 44 110.50 17.15 -30.25
CA ALA A 44 109.58 17.65 -29.24
C ALA A 44 108.21 18.03 -29.85
N GLU A 45 108.17 18.55 -31.08
CA GLU A 45 106.95 18.85 -31.81
C GLU A 45 106.21 17.59 -32.26
N LEU A 46 106.92 16.59 -32.80
CA LEU A 46 106.37 15.28 -33.11
C LEU A 46 105.78 14.59 -31.86
N ASP A 47 106.39 14.76 -30.69
CA ASP A 47 105.87 14.22 -29.43
C ASP A 47 104.71 15.04 -28.83
N ARG A 48 104.60 16.34 -29.14
CA ARG A 48 103.37 17.12 -28.86
C ARG A 48 102.23 16.66 -29.77
N GLU A 49 102.51 16.45 -31.04
CA GLU A 49 101.56 16.01 -32.08
C GLU A 49 101.07 14.57 -31.85
N LYS A 50 101.93 13.65 -31.37
CA LYS A 50 101.49 12.32 -30.87
C LYS A 50 100.51 12.46 -29.72
N LYS A 51 100.85 13.26 -28.69
CA LYS A 51 99.97 13.50 -27.52
C LYS A 51 98.66 14.19 -27.91
N ALA A 52 98.69 15.06 -28.92
CA ALA A 52 97.48 15.68 -29.49
C ALA A 52 96.60 14.64 -30.20
N ARG A 53 97.18 13.70 -30.97
CA ARG A 53 96.43 12.55 -31.53
C ARG A 53 95.88 11.64 -30.44
N GLU A 54 96.67 11.27 -29.44
CA GLU A 54 96.22 10.44 -28.31
C GLU A 54 95.06 11.11 -27.53
N ALA A 55 95.12 12.44 -27.32
CA ALA A 55 94.04 13.22 -26.74
C ALA A 55 92.79 13.29 -27.65
N ALA A 56 92.97 13.41 -28.97
CA ALA A 56 91.86 13.41 -29.92
C ALA A 56 91.21 12.02 -30.05
N GLU A 57 91.98 10.93 -30.02
CA GLU A 57 91.47 9.56 -30.10
C GLU A 57 90.79 9.11 -28.80
N SER A 58 91.31 9.51 -27.64
CA SER A 58 90.62 9.32 -26.36
C SER A 58 89.32 10.15 -26.30
N SER A 59 89.35 11.44 -26.64
CA SER A 59 88.15 12.29 -26.71
C SER A 59 87.10 11.74 -27.69
N LYS A 60 87.52 11.26 -28.87
CA LYS A 60 86.65 10.57 -29.84
C LYS A 60 86.03 9.29 -29.25
N SER A 61 86.80 8.53 -28.47
CA SER A 61 86.33 7.31 -27.81
C SER A 61 85.34 7.61 -26.68
N GLU A 62 85.58 8.66 -25.89
CA GLU A 62 84.65 9.17 -24.89
C GLU A 62 83.35 9.69 -25.52
N LEU A 63 83.45 10.45 -26.61
CA LEU A 63 82.30 10.95 -27.35
C LEU A 63 81.48 9.78 -27.93
N GLN A 64 82.12 8.77 -28.52
CA GLN A 64 81.46 7.55 -28.99
C GLN A 64 80.78 6.77 -27.84
N ALA A 65 81.42 6.70 -26.67
CA ALA A 65 80.82 6.09 -25.48
C ALA A 65 79.60 6.90 -24.98
N SER A 66 79.66 8.23 -25.01
CA SER A 66 78.54 9.10 -24.64
C SER A 66 77.36 8.98 -25.63
N PHE A 67 77.65 8.90 -26.93
CA PHE A 67 76.66 8.67 -27.98
C PHE A 67 75.99 7.30 -27.84
N ASN A 68 76.76 6.26 -27.53
CA ASN A 68 76.21 4.92 -27.27
C ASN A 68 75.29 4.90 -26.03
N ARG A 69 75.66 5.62 -24.96
CA ARG A 69 74.78 5.82 -23.78
C ARG A 69 73.51 6.58 -24.13
N LEU A 70 73.61 7.68 -24.88
CA LEU A 70 72.46 8.47 -25.31
C LEU A 70 71.50 7.65 -26.20
N LYS A 71 72.05 6.82 -27.10
CA LYS A 71 71.26 5.89 -27.94
C LYS A 71 70.52 4.85 -27.10
N ALA A 72 71.14 4.30 -26.05
CA ALA A 72 70.48 3.39 -25.12
C ALA A 72 69.33 4.09 -24.37
N LEU A 73 69.57 5.29 -23.82
CA LEU A 73 68.54 6.09 -23.14
C LEU A 73 67.38 6.46 -24.07
N ALA A 74 67.66 6.81 -25.33
CA ALA A 74 66.62 7.09 -26.33
C ALA A 74 65.75 5.86 -26.60
N HIS A 75 66.35 4.67 -26.73
CA HIS A 75 65.61 3.41 -26.88
C HIS A 75 64.77 3.08 -25.63
N GLU A 76 65.29 3.32 -24.41
CA GLU A 76 64.52 3.13 -23.17
C GLU A 76 63.33 4.09 -23.05
N VAL A 77 63.49 5.36 -23.45
CA VAL A 77 62.41 6.35 -23.46
C VAL A 77 61.33 5.97 -24.49
N ILE A 78 61.72 5.51 -25.67
CA ILE A 78 60.78 4.98 -26.68
C ILE A 78 60.03 3.75 -26.12
N LYS A 79 60.75 2.79 -25.53
CA LYS A 79 60.16 1.59 -24.92
C LYS A 79 59.12 1.95 -23.84
N LYS A 80 59.48 2.82 -22.89
CA LYS A 80 58.56 3.28 -21.83
C LYS A 80 57.34 4.04 -22.38
N ARG A 81 57.52 4.81 -23.46
CA ARG A 81 56.41 5.49 -24.16
C ARG A 81 55.45 4.50 -24.83
N GLU A 82 55.95 3.38 -25.36
CA GLU A 82 55.10 2.32 -25.89
C GLU A 82 54.42 1.50 -24.79
N GLU A 83 55.11 1.17 -23.71
CA GLU A 83 54.55 0.48 -22.54
C GLU A 83 53.39 1.30 -21.94
N SER A 84 53.63 2.58 -21.66
CA SER A 84 52.59 3.52 -21.22
C SER A 84 51.50 3.79 -22.29
N LYS A 85 51.72 3.44 -23.57
CA LYS A 85 50.64 3.42 -24.57
C LYS A 85 49.80 2.16 -24.45
N ARG A 86 50.41 0.98 -24.30
CA ARG A 86 49.69 -0.29 -24.10
C ARG A 86 48.80 -0.24 -22.86
N GLU A 87 49.35 0.22 -21.74
CA GLU A 87 48.62 0.42 -20.47
C GLU A 87 47.37 1.30 -20.65
N ARG A 88 47.49 2.44 -21.36
CA ARG A 88 46.34 3.32 -21.64
C ARG A 88 45.36 2.72 -22.64
N ASP A 89 45.85 2.04 -23.68
CA ASP A 89 45.02 1.35 -24.67
C ASP A 89 44.32 0.12 -24.06
N GLU A 90 44.77 -0.39 -22.92
CA GLU A 90 44.14 -1.46 -22.12
C GLU A 90 43.13 -0.88 -21.12
N ALA A 91 43.51 0.12 -20.32
CA ALA A 91 42.60 0.82 -19.40
C ALA A 91 41.40 1.48 -20.11
N LEU A 92 41.56 1.90 -21.38
CA LEU A 92 40.45 2.37 -22.21
C LEU A 92 39.46 1.25 -22.58
N LYS A 93 39.93 0.02 -22.84
CA LYS A 93 39.06 -1.14 -23.10
C LYS A 93 38.33 -1.58 -21.83
N GLU A 94 39.02 -1.58 -20.69
CA GLU A 94 38.39 -1.86 -19.39
C GLU A 94 37.28 -0.84 -19.10
N LYS A 95 37.57 0.46 -19.25
CA LYS A 95 36.56 1.53 -19.14
C LYS A 95 35.39 1.33 -20.10
N GLU A 96 35.64 0.94 -21.36
CA GLU A 96 34.58 0.67 -22.34
C GLU A 96 33.71 -0.53 -21.94
N SER A 97 34.32 -1.59 -21.39
CA SER A 97 33.59 -2.76 -20.89
C SER A 97 32.73 -2.44 -19.66
N LEU A 98 33.27 -1.71 -18.68
CA LEU A 98 32.54 -1.24 -17.50
C LEU A 98 31.42 -0.27 -17.87
N SER A 99 31.59 0.56 -18.91
CA SER A 99 30.53 1.42 -19.43
C SER A 99 29.37 0.61 -20.01
N LYS A 100 29.65 -0.47 -20.75
CA LYS A 100 28.62 -1.38 -21.29
C LYS A 100 27.91 -2.16 -20.20
N GLU A 101 28.64 -2.59 -19.17
CA GLU A 101 28.06 -3.24 -17.99
C GLU A 101 27.12 -2.26 -17.25
N LEU A 102 27.57 -1.03 -16.98
CA LEU A 102 26.77 0.02 -16.35
C LEU A 102 25.49 0.36 -17.15
N GLU A 103 25.58 0.45 -18.49
CA GLU A 103 24.40 0.60 -19.36
C GLU A 103 23.43 -0.58 -19.22
N SER A 104 23.93 -1.82 -19.18
CA SER A 104 23.08 -3.00 -19.03
C SER A 104 22.39 -3.06 -17.65
N VAL A 105 23.09 -2.67 -16.59
CA VAL A 105 22.56 -2.54 -15.23
C VAL A 105 21.52 -1.41 -15.15
N SER A 106 21.73 -0.28 -15.83
CA SER A 106 20.74 0.79 -15.93
C SER A 106 19.45 0.30 -16.58
N ARG A 107 19.54 -0.37 -17.75
CA ARG A 107 18.37 -0.93 -18.44
C ARG A 107 17.63 -1.95 -17.57
N GLY A 108 18.36 -2.82 -16.86
CA GLY A 108 17.78 -3.76 -15.90
C GLY A 108 17.07 -3.08 -14.71
N LYS A 109 17.61 -1.94 -14.22
CA LYS A 109 16.97 -1.11 -13.19
C LYS A 109 15.69 -0.46 -13.70
N ASP A 110 15.71 0.08 -14.92
CA ASP A 110 14.53 0.71 -15.54
C ASP A 110 13.42 -0.31 -15.83
N GLU A 111 13.77 -1.52 -16.29
CA GLU A 111 12.84 -2.64 -16.41
C GLU A 111 12.24 -3.06 -15.05
N MET A 112 13.04 -3.16 -13.99
CA MET A 112 12.54 -3.47 -12.65
C MET A 112 11.62 -2.37 -12.12
N ARG A 113 11.91 -1.10 -12.43
CA ARG A 113 11.05 0.03 -12.07
C ARG A 113 9.70 -0.07 -12.79
N LEU A 114 9.66 -0.33 -14.09
CA LEU A 114 8.41 -0.50 -14.83
C LEU A 114 7.55 -1.66 -14.29
N LYS A 115 8.18 -2.78 -13.90
CA LYS A 115 7.51 -3.92 -13.24
C LYS A 115 7.00 -3.56 -11.84
N LEU A 116 7.73 -2.72 -11.09
CA LEU A 116 7.27 -2.21 -9.79
C LEU A 116 6.07 -1.26 -9.94
N ASP A 117 6.14 -0.33 -10.89
CA ASP A 117 5.05 0.60 -11.19
C ASP A 117 3.78 -0.14 -11.67
N GLU A 118 3.93 -1.27 -12.37
CA GLU A 118 2.85 -2.18 -12.74
C GLU A 118 2.22 -2.89 -11.53
N VAL A 119 3.03 -3.54 -10.69
CA VAL A 119 2.54 -4.19 -9.45
C VAL A 119 1.87 -3.18 -8.49
N VAL A 120 2.32 -1.92 -8.48
CA VAL A 120 1.68 -0.84 -7.71
C VAL A 120 0.29 -0.50 -8.26
N ARG A 121 0.11 -0.41 -9.59
CA ARG A 121 -1.22 -0.21 -10.20
C ARG A 121 -2.18 -1.36 -9.86
N ASP A 122 -1.71 -2.60 -9.97
CA ASP A 122 -2.53 -3.79 -9.69
C ASP A 122 -2.94 -3.85 -8.21
N ARG A 123 -2.01 -3.57 -7.29
CA ARG A 123 -2.27 -3.44 -5.85
C ARG A 123 -3.35 -2.39 -5.55
N ASP A 124 -3.28 -1.24 -6.22
CA ASP A 124 -4.21 -0.13 -5.96
C ASP A 124 -5.59 -0.35 -6.62
N GLY A 125 -5.64 -1.08 -7.73
CA GLY A 125 -6.88 -1.65 -8.28
C GLY A 125 -7.55 -2.61 -7.29
N LEU A 126 -6.82 -3.60 -6.79
CA LEU A 126 -7.32 -4.56 -5.79
C LEU A 126 -7.77 -3.87 -4.48
N ARG A 127 -7.06 -2.82 -4.04
CA ARG A 127 -7.52 -1.95 -2.93
C ARG A 127 -8.89 -1.33 -3.25
N GLY A 128 -9.07 -0.77 -4.44
CA GLY A 128 -10.34 -0.18 -4.88
C GLY A 128 -11.49 -1.19 -4.87
N GLU A 129 -11.25 -2.42 -5.32
CA GLU A 129 -12.23 -3.51 -5.27
C GLU A 129 -12.58 -3.94 -3.84
N ILE A 130 -11.59 -4.03 -2.95
CA ILE A 130 -11.76 -4.31 -1.51
C ILE A 130 -12.62 -3.21 -0.85
N GLU A 131 -12.34 -1.94 -1.14
CA GLU A 131 -13.08 -0.79 -0.60
C GLU A 131 -14.49 -0.64 -1.21
N SER A 132 -14.69 -1.07 -2.46
CA SER A 132 -16.01 -1.23 -3.08
C SER A 132 -16.83 -2.33 -2.40
N SER A 133 -16.25 -3.53 -2.26
CA SER A 133 -16.85 -4.69 -1.63
C SER A 133 -17.23 -4.42 -0.16
N SER A 134 -16.35 -3.73 0.57
CA SER A 134 -16.62 -3.25 1.92
C SER A 134 -17.89 -2.39 1.99
N ARG A 135 -18.00 -1.36 1.13
CA ARG A 135 -19.19 -0.48 1.06
C ARG A 135 -20.46 -1.23 0.66
N MET A 136 -20.37 -2.19 -0.26
CA MET A 136 -21.49 -3.05 -0.65
C MET A 136 -21.99 -3.90 0.52
N LEU A 137 -21.09 -4.51 1.29
CA LEU A 137 -21.44 -5.29 2.47
C LEU A 137 -22.13 -4.44 3.54
N VAL A 138 -21.57 -3.28 3.88
CA VAL A 138 -22.15 -2.32 4.85
C VAL A 138 -23.57 -1.90 4.41
N SER A 139 -23.72 -1.41 3.18
CA SER A 139 -25.02 -0.97 2.67
C SER A 139 -26.04 -2.12 2.58
N GLY A 140 -25.59 -3.33 2.25
CA GLY A 140 -26.42 -4.53 2.21
C GLY A 140 -27.01 -4.86 3.58
N ILE A 141 -26.18 -4.94 4.62
CA ILE A 141 -26.64 -5.26 5.97
C ILE A 141 -27.44 -4.12 6.62
N GLU A 142 -27.25 -2.87 6.21
CA GLU A 142 -28.09 -1.74 6.61
C GLU A 142 -29.49 -1.81 5.98
N LYS A 143 -29.59 -2.17 4.69
CA LYS A 143 -30.88 -2.41 4.03
C LYS A 143 -31.65 -3.60 4.64
N ILE A 144 -30.95 -4.64 5.10
CA ILE A 144 -31.56 -5.77 5.82
C ILE A 144 -32.00 -5.31 7.22
N SER A 145 -31.14 -4.66 7.99
CA SER A 145 -31.44 -4.10 9.31
C SER A 145 -32.68 -3.18 9.27
N GLY A 146 -32.75 -2.27 8.29
CA GLY A 146 -33.89 -1.37 8.10
C GLY A 146 -35.22 -2.11 7.91
N LYS A 147 -35.23 -3.24 7.21
CA LYS A 147 -36.44 -4.08 7.02
C LYS A 147 -36.87 -4.84 8.29
N VAL A 148 -35.94 -5.12 9.20
CA VAL A 148 -36.19 -5.85 10.47
C VAL A 148 -36.36 -4.89 11.66
N SER A 149 -36.15 -3.58 11.44
CA SER A 149 -36.20 -2.52 12.45
C SER A 149 -37.50 -2.46 13.29
N SER A 150 -38.62 -2.95 12.75
CA SER A 150 -39.91 -3.06 13.44
C SER A 150 -39.91 -4.04 14.62
N PHE A 151 -38.99 -5.01 14.63
CA PHE A 151 -38.85 -5.98 15.72
C PHE A 151 -37.78 -5.54 16.74
N LYS A 152 -36.69 -4.91 16.25
CA LYS A 152 -35.55 -4.45 17.04
C LYS A 152 -34.70 -3.48 16.21
N SER A 153 -34.23 -2.40 16.83
CA SER A 153 -33.27 -1.49 16.17
C SER A 153 -31.83 -2.00 16.36
N PHE A 154 -31.07 -2.12 15.25
CA PHE A 154 -29.67 -2.56 15.27
C PHE A 154 -28.74 -1.42 14.85
N SER A 155 -28.12 -0.75 15.82
CA SER A 155 -27.26 0.43 15.62
C SER A 155 -25.78 0.08 15.43
N GLY A 156 -25.18 0.49 14.30
CA GLY A 156 -23.75 0.31 14.04
C GLY A 156 -23.35 -1.14 13.70
N LEU A 157 -22.12 -1.32 13.21
CA LEU A 157 -21.56 -2.65 12.95
C LEU A 157 -20.73 -3.11 14.16
N PRO A 158 -20.93 -4.35 14.67
CA PRO A 158 -20.09 -4.90 15.73
C PRO A 158 -18.62 -4.95 15.32
N LYS A 159 -17.78 -4.11 15.92
CA LYS A 159 -16.32 -4.10 15.67
C LYS A 159 -15.65 -5.27 16.39
N SER A 160 -14.71 -5.94 15.72
CA SER A 160 -13.82 -6.92 16.34
C SER A 160 -12.44 -6.32 16.54
N GLN A 161 -11.85 -6.48 17.72
CA GLN A 161 -10.46 -6.13 17.99
C GLN A 161 -9.46 -7.11 17.34
N LYS A 162 -9.92 -8.29 16.88
CA LYS A 162 -9.09 -9.31 16.22
C LYS A 162 -8.98 -9.15 14.69
N TYR A 163 -9.81 -8.30 14.08
CA TYR A 163 -9.89 -8.17 12.62
C TYR A 163 -9.87 -6.70 12.21
N THR A 164 -9.06 -6.37 11.20
CA THR A 164 -8.94 -5.03 10.60
C THR A 164 -9.49 -5.02 9.17
N GLY A 165 -9.67 -3.83 8.60
CA GLY A 165 -10.12 -3.66 7.21
C GLY A 165 -11.41 -4.42 6.87
N LEU A 166 -11.43 -5.02 5.66
CA LEU A 166 -12.57 -5.80 5.15
C LEU A 166 -12.95 -6.98 6.05
N ALA A 167 -11.98 -7.63 6.71
CA ALA A 167 -12.26 -8.75 7.63
C ALA A 167 -13.07 -8.30 8.86
N SER A 168 -12.82 -7.07 9.37
CA SER A 168 -13.62 -6.49 10.45
C SER A 168 -15.07 -6.22 10.01
N VAL A 169 -15.24 -5.71 8.78
CA VAL A 169 -16.56 -5.46 8.18
C VAL A 169 -17.32 -6.77 7.96
N ALA A 170 -16.68 -7.79 7.38
CA ALA A 170 -17.29 -9.10 7.18
C ALA A 170 -17.70 -9.76 8.51
N TYR A 171 -16.83 -9.71 9.54
CA TYR A 171 -17.18 -10.18 10.88
C TYR A 171 -18.41 -9.47 11.45
N GLY A 172 -18.45 -8.13 11.39
CA GLY A 172 -19.57 -7.35 11.90
C GLY A 172 -20.89 -7.64 11.15
N VAL A 173 -20.80 -7.84 9.82
CA VAL A 173 -21.95 -8.20 8.96
C VAL A 173 -22.49 -9.58 9.35
N ILE A 174 -21.62 -10.59 9.50
CA ILE A 174 -22.00 -11.94 9.94
C ILE A 174 -22.65 -11.88 11.32
N LYS A 175 -22.01 -11.20 12.28
CA LYS A 175 -22.55 -11.08 13.64
C LYS A 175 -23.91 -10.39 13.67
N ARG A 176 -24.09 -9.24 13.00
CA ARG A 176 -25.40 -8.57 12.93
C ARG A 176 -26.44 -9.43 12.19
N THR A 177 -26.04 -10.22 11.20
CA THR A 177 -26.94 -11.16 10.51
C THR A 177 -27.46 -12.24 11.47
N ASN A 178 -26.60 -12.80 12.32
CA ASN A 178 -27.02 -13.76 13.35
C ASN A 178 -27.97 -13.09 14.37
N GLU A 179 -27.62 -11.91 14.89
CA GLU A 179 -28.47 -11.14 15.81
C GLU A 179 -29.86 -10.82 15.21
N ILE A 180 -29.94 -10.59 13.90
CA ILE A 180 -31.17 -10.40 13.13
C ILE A 180 -31.97 -11.70 13.00
N VAL A 181 -31.33 -12.82 12.68
CA VAL A 181 -31.98 -14.13 12.55
C VAL A 181 -32.51 -14.64 13.90
N GLU A 182 -31.73 -14.49 14.97
CA GLU A 182 -32.12 -14.86 16.34
C GLU A 182 -33.37 -14.11 16.79
N GLU A 183 -33.46 -12.79 16.56
CA GLU A 183 -34.66 -12.02 16.89
C GLU A 183 -35.87 -12.40 16.01
N LEU A 184 -35.67 -12.65 14.71
CA LEU A 184 -36.73 -13.10 13.81
C LEU A 184 -37.31 -14.47 14.23
N VAL A 185 -36.45 -15.43 14.60
CA VAL A 185 -36.88 -16.73 15.13
C VAL A 185 -37.65 -16.54 16.45
N ARG A 186 -37.14 -15.71 17.36
CA ARG A 186 -37.82 -15.40 18.65
C ARG A 186 -39.22 -14.81 18.45
N GLN A 187 -39.40 -13.97 17.44
CA GLN A 187 -40.70 -13.37 17.08
C GLN A 187 -41.65 -14.39 16.41
N ILE A 188 -41.12 -15.30 15.58
CA ILE A 188 -41.89 -16.43 15.02
C ILE A 188 -42.40 -17.34 16.14
N ASP A 189 -41.56 -17.69 17.11
CA ASP A 189 -41.94 -18.52 18.26
C ASP A 189 -43.01 -17.85 19.15
N MET A 190 -42.92 -16.53 19.37
CA MET A 190 -43.97 -15.78 20.10
C MET A 190 -45.31 -15.79 19.36
N ASN A 191 -45.30 -15.61 18.04
CA ASN A 191 -46.50 -15.66 17.21
C ASN A 191 -47.07 -17.09 17.13
N ALA A 192 -46.22 -18.11 17.09
CA ALA A 192 -46.63 -19.51 17.14
C ALA A 192 -47.31 -19.87 18.48
N LYS A 193 -46.76 -19.40 19.62
CA LYS A 193 -47.34 -19.61 20.95
C LYS A 193 -48.71 -18.93 21.09
N SER A 194 -48.79 -17.63 20.84
CA SER A 194 -50.06 -16.88 20.91
C SER A 194 -51.14 -17.41 19.95
N ARG A 195 -50.76 -17.94 18.77
CA ARG A 195 -51.69 -18.65 17.87
C ARG A 195 -52.16 -20.00 18.42
N ASN A 196 -51.37 -20.71 19.20
CA ASN A 196 -51.77 -21.97 19.83
C ASN A 196 -52.60 -21.71 21.10
N GLU A 197 -52.22 -20.73 21.92
CA GLU A 197 -53.04 -20.24 23.04
C GLU A 197 -54.45 -19.82 22.57
N ALA A 198 -54.55 -19.12 21.42
CA ALA A 198 -55.83 -18.76 20.82
C ALA A 198 -56.64 -19.95 20.28
N ARG A 199 -55.98 -21.07 19.90
CA ARG A 199 -56.65 -22.32 19.53
C ARG A 199 -57.15 -23.06 20.77
N GLU A 200 -56.32 -23.18 21.80
CA GLU A 200 -56.69 -23.80 23.07
C GLU A 200 -57.87 -23.07 23.73
N GLN A 201 -57.92 -21.73 23.66
CA GLN A 201 -59.09 -20.94 24.08
C GLN A 201 -60.34 -21.22 23.22
N MET A 202 -60.19 -21.37 21.91
CA MET A 202 -61.31 -21.70 21.00
C MET A 202 -61.84 -23.11 21.27
N ASP A 203 -60.96 -24.09 21.47
CA ASP A 203 -61.31 -25.48 21.76
C ASP A 203 -61.97 -25.58 23.16
N GLN A 204 -61.44 -24.86 24.16
CA GLN A 204 -62.06 -24.73 25.49
C GLN A 204 -63.49 -24.15 25.40
N ARG A 205 -63.69 -23.06 24.66
CA ARG A 205 -65.03 -22.51 24.40
C ARG A 205 -65.92 -23.47 23.62
N SER A 206 -65.36 -24.30 22.74
CA SER A 206 -66.11 -25.35 22.03
C SER A 206 -66.58 -26.46 22.97
N TYR A 207 -65.76 -26.88 23.95
CA TYR A 207 -66.18 -27.83 24.99
C TYR A 207 -67.27 -27.24 25.91
N GLU A 208 -67.13 -25.96 26.30
CA GLU A 208 -68.14 -25.26 27.10
C GLU A 208 -69.49 -25.18 26.35
N ILE A 209 -69.48 -24.79 25.06
CA ILE A 209 -70.68 -24.78 24.21
C ILE A 209 -71.28 -26.18 24.06
N ALA A 210 -70.47 -27.24 23.91
CA ALA A 210 -70.99 -28.61 23.82
C ALA A 210 -71.69 -29.06 25.11
N ILE A 211 -71.20 -28.63 26.28
CA ILE A 211 -71.83 -28.88 27.58
C ILE A 211 -73.14 -28.09 27.71
N GLU A 212 -73.14 -26.79 27.35
CA GLU A 212 -74.34 -25.93 27.33
C GLU A 212 -75.42 -26.52 26.41
N VAL A 213 -75.07 -26.93 25.19
CA VAL A 213 -75.99 -27.57 24.24
C VAL A 213 -76.55 -28.89 24.81
N SER A 214 -75.72 -29.74 25.41
CA SER A 214 -76.17 -31.01 26.01
C SER A 214 -77.19 -30.78 27.15
N GLN A 215 -77.01 -29.72 27.95
CA GLN A 215 -77.95 -29.33 29.01
C GLN A 215 -79.27 -28.79 28.43
N LEU A 216 -79.20 -27.99 27.36
CA LEU A 216 -80.37 -27.50 26.64
C LEU A 216 -81.15 -28.64 25.95
N GLU A 217 -80.47 -29.60 25.33
CA GLU A 217 -81.08 -30.77 24.69
C GLU A 217 -81.81 -31.66 25.72
N SER A 218 -81.22 -31.87 26.90
CA SER A 218 -81.88 -32.55 28.02
C SER A 218 -83.13 -31.78 28.48
N THR A 219 -83.03 -30.46 28.63
CA THR A 219 -84.16 -29.60 29.04
C THR A 219 -85.29 -29.62 28.01
N ILE A 220 -84.96 -29.53 26.72
CA ILE A 220 -85.93 -29.63 25.61
C ILE A 220 -86.57 -31.02 25.56
N SER A 221 -85.82 -32.07 25.88
CA SER A 221 -86.36 -33.44 25.92
C SER A 221 -87.36 -33.62 27.07
N ASN A 222 -87.06 -33.09 28.25
CA ASN A 222 -88.00 -33.07 29.39
C ASN A 222 -89.27 -32.27 29.06
N LEU A 223 -89.12 -31.05 28.53
CA LEU A 223 -90.25 -30.22 28.12
C LEU A 223 -91.12 -30.88 27.03
N ARG A 224 -90.52 -31.68 26.12
CA ARG A 224 -91.28 -32.47 25.14
C ARG A 224 -92.08 -33.61 25.78
N LEU A 225 -91.55 -34.26 26.82
CA LEU A 225 -92.29 -35.26 27.59
C LEU A 225 -93.44 -34.62 28.37
N GLU A 226 -93.19 -33.49 29.03
CA GLU A 226 -94.24 -32.72 29.72
C GLU A 226 -95.35 -32.25 28.75
N VAL A 227 -94.99 -31.73 27.58
CA VAL A 227 -95.97 -31.33 26.55
C VAL A 227 -96.76 -32.54 26.02
N ALA A 228 -96.13 -33.71 25.84
CA ALA A 228 -96.84 -34.93 25.45
C ALA A 228 -97.81 -35.44 26.55
N GLU A 229 -97.40 -35.38 27.82
CA GLU A 229 -98.27 -35.69 28.96
C GLU A 229 -99.47 -34.72 28.99
N LYS A 230 -99.22 -33.40 28.93
CA LYS A 230 -100.31 -32.40 28.94
C LYS A 230 -101.20 -32.50 27.70
N ALA A 231 -100.67 -32.86 26.53
CA ALA A 231 -101.49 -33.15 25.35
C ALA A 231 -102.44 -34.34 25.63
N SER A 232 -101.96 -35.45 26.20
CA SER A 232 -102.84 -36.57 26.53
C SER A 232 -103.92 -36.23 27.57
N VAL A 233 -103.61 -35.36 28.54
CA VAL A 233 -104.59 -34.83 29.51
C VAL A 233 -105.60 -33.89 28.85
N VAL A 234 -105.20 -33.12 27.84
CA VAL A 234 -106.12 -32.32 27.01
C VAL A 234 -107.00 -33.23 26.15
N ASP A 235 -106.46 -34.25 25.49
CA ASP A 235 -107.23 -35.23 24.70
C ASP A 235 -108.24 -36.02 25.57
N ASP A 236 -107.90 -36.29 26.84
CA ASP A 236 -108.82 -36.85 27.83
C ASP A 236 -109.92 -35.84 28.19
N LEU A 237 -109.57 -34.59 28.49
CA LEU A 237 -110.53 -33.54 28.86
C LEU A 237 -111.44 -33.12 27.69
N GLU A 238 -110.94 -33.04 26.47
CA GLU A 238 -111.73 -32.75 25.26
C GLU A 238 -112.73 -33.87 24.97
N ARG A 239 -112.38 -35.13 25.26
CA ARG A 239 -113.31 -36.28 25.19
C ARG A 239 -114.39 -36.17 26.27
N ASP A 240 -113.99 -35.85 27.50
CA ASP A 240 -114.86 -35.65 28.66
C ASP A 240 -115.81 -34.45 28.50
N VAL A 241 -115.36 -33.39 27.81
CA VAL A 241 -116.17 -32.23 27.40
C VAL A 241 -117.06 -32.63 26.24
N SER A 242 -116.55 -33.29 25.20
CA SER A 242 -117.35 -33.77 24.07
C SER A 242 -118.46 -34.76 24.47
N GLU A 243 -118.30 -35.51 25.56
CA GLU A 243 -119.37 -36.33 26.13
C GLU A 243 -120.37 -35.49 26.92
N LYS A 244 -119.90 -34.52 27.73
CA LYS A 244 -120.77 -33.57 28.42
C LYS A 244 -121.57 -32.70 27.43
N ASP A 245 -120.97 -32.26 26.34
CA ASP A 245 -121.62 -31.44 25.30
C ASP A 245 -122.61 -32.26 24.46
N LYS A 246 -122.46 -33.59 24.37
CA LYS A 246 -123.53 -34.47 23.84
C LYS A 246 -124.71 -34.52 24.81
N ARG A 247 -124.45 -34.75 26.11
CA ARG A 247 -125.49 -34.78 27.15
C ARG A 247 -126.18 -33.42 27.35
N ILE A 248 -125.43 -32.33 27.24
CA ILE A 248 -125.93 -30.95 27.23
C ILE A 248 -126.70 -30.73 25.93
N GLY A 249 -126.16 -31.12 24.78
CA GLY A 249 -126.84 -31.03 23.49
C GLY A 249 -128.15 -31.83 23.41
N GLU A 250 -128.27 -32.93 24.15
CA GLU A 250 -129.53 -33.66 24.37
C GLU A 250 -130.50 -32.81 25.22
N VAL A 251 -130.07 -32.41 26.43
CA VAL A 251 -130.85 -31.55 27.37
C VAL A 251 -131.15 -30.15 26.81
N GLU A 252 -130.38 -29.69 25.83
CA GLU A 252 -130.59 -28.44 25.12
C GLU A 252 -131.40 -28.64 23.85
N LYS A 253 -131.39 -29.78 23.18
CA LYS A 253 -132.36 -30.08 22.12
C LYS A 253 -133.78 -30.17 22.68
N ASP A 254 -133.92 -30.66 23.92
CA ASP A 254 -135.15 -30.59 24.73
C ASP A 254 -135.56 -29.13 25.11
N LYS A 255 -134.69 -28.14 24.92
CA LYS A 255 -134.96 -26.70 25.18
C LYS A 255 -135.07 -25.87 23.90
N LEU A 256 -134.07 -25.94 23.01
CA LEU A 256 -133.87 -25.25 21.72
C LEU A 256 -134.76 -25.75 20.57
N GLU A 257 -135.82 -26.46 20.92
CA GLU A 257 -137.15 -26.24 20.35
C GLU A 257 -137.62 -24.74 20.40
N LYS A 258 -136.75 -23.76 20.75
CA LYS A 258 -136.99 -22.35 21.14
C LYS A 258 -135.75 -21.37 20.88
N VAL A 259 -135.63 -20.61 19.73
CA VAL A 259 -134.91 -19.26 19.46
C VAL A 259 -133.44 -19.10 18.77
N SER A 260 -132.99 -17.97 18.05
CA SER A 260 -131.72 -17.76 17.10
C SER A 260 -131.18 -16.32 16.44
N TYR A 261 -129.86 -16.00 15.91
CA TYR A 261 -129.18 -15.04 14.73
C TYR A 261 -128.04 -13.67 14.74
N ASP A 262 -126.98 -13.15 13.78
CA ASP A 262 -125.69 -12.00 13.72
C ASP A 262 -124.76 -11.15 12.40
N VAL A 263 -123.59 -10.17 12.38
CA VAL A 263 -122.68 -9.24 11.23
C VAL A 263 -121.21 -8.18 11.23
N PRO A 264 -120.31 -7.58 10.16
CA PRO A 264 -118.88 -6.65 9.98
C PRO A 264 -118.28 -5.50 8.71
N THR A 265 -117.12 -4.67 8.20
CA THR A 265 -115.61 -3.83 8.23
C THR A 265 -114.77 -2.79 7.01
N LEU A 266 -113.51 -1.96 6.96
CA LEU A 266 -112.67 -0.95 5.83
C LEU A 266 -111.07 -0.08 5.79
N GLU A 267 -110.32 0.74 4.77
CA GLU A 267 -108.82 1.61 4.63
C GLU A 267 -108.03 2.66 3.39
N CYS A 268 -106.82 3.57 3.35
CA CYS A 268 -105.92 4.48 2.19
C CYS A 268 -104.47 5.58 2.23
N ARG A 269 -103.58 6.22 1.18
CA ARG A 269 -102.20 7.27 1.08
C ARG A 269 -101.36 8.20 -0.22
N GLN A 270 -100.18 9.13 -0.26
CA GLN A 270 -99.31 10.04 -1.43
C GLN A 270 -97.85 11.11 -1.43
N PRO A 271 -96.98 11.74 -2.51
CA PRO A 271 -95.55 12.66 -2.68
C PRO A 271 -95.04 13.93 -3.83
N HIS A 272 -93.89 14.77 -4.35
CA HIS A 272 -92.30 15.41 -4.42
C HIS A 272 -91.62 16.74 -5.42
N TRP A 273 -90.24 17.34 -5.60
CA TRP A 273 -89.53 18.63 -6.49
C TRP A 273 -87.85 19.15 -6.84
N ARG A 274 -87.23 20.22 -7.70
CA ARG A 274 -85.67 20.85 -8.14
C ARG A 274 -85.21 22.32 -9.04
N THR A 275 -84.08 23.13 -9.63
CA THR A 275 -82.46 23.64 -9.88
C THR A 275 -81.92 24.97 -10.96
N LEU A 276 -80.78 25.80 -11.51
CA LEU A 276 -79.17 26.35 -11.74
C LEU A 276 -78.51 27.79 -12.60
N SER A 277 -77.12 28.31 -12.89
CA SER A 277 -76.40 29.68 -13.63
C SER A 277 -74.76 30.10 -14.23
N ARG A 278 -74.13 31.33 -14.84
CA ARG A 278 -72.57 31.90 -15.32
C ARG A 278 -71.96 33.33 -16.23
N HIS A 279 -70.61 33.98 -16.40
CA HIS A 279 -69.91 35.20 -17.37
C HIS A 279 -68.26 35.91 -17.53
N LEU A 280 -67.61 36.89 -18.48
CA LEU A 280 -66.06 37.59 -18.76
C LEU A 280 -65.45 38.99 -19.71
N SER A 281 -64.08 39.58 -19.96
CA SER A 281 -63.39 40.89 -20.83
C SER A 281 -61.72 41.42 -21.24
N SER A 282 -61.15 42.61 -21.96
CA SER A 282 -59.62 43.26 -22.39
C SER A 282 -59.20 44.76 -23.26
N ARG A 283 -58.06 45.58 -23.81
CA ARG A 283 -56.44 46.07 -24.01
C ARG A 283 -55.78 47.45 -24.94
N SER A 284 -54.41 48.04 -25.14
CA SER A 284 -53.72 49.34 -26.02
C SER A 284 -52.05 49.90 -26.33
N LEU A 285 -51.46 51.03 -27.12
CA LEU A 285 -49.90 51.62 -27.50
C LEU A 285 -49.30 53.12 -28.27
N ASP A 286 -47.92 53.62 -28.61
CA ASP A 286 -47.21 55.07 -29.20
C ASP A 286 -45.61 55.47 -29.92
N CYS A 287 -44.97 56.74 -30.42
CA CYS A 287 -43.53 57.22 -31.17
C CYS A 287 -42.74 58.79 -31.53
N SER A 288 -41.43 59.18 -32.14
CA SER A 288 -40.64 60.63 -32.58
C SER A 288 -39.09 61.04 -33.34
N ILE A 289 -38.47 62.34 -33.79
CA ILE A 289 -37.05 62.82 -34.61
C ILE A 289 -36.23 64.39 -34.82
N ARG A 290 -34.95 64.83 -35.47
CA ARG A 290 -34.11 66.28 -35.82
C ARG A 290 -32.59 66.66 -36.67
N TRP A 291 -31.92 67.94 -37.08
CA TRP A 291 -30.50 68.40 -37.88
C TRP A 291 -29.67 69.96 -38.13
N ARG A 292 -28.40 70.37 -38.81
CA ARG A 292 -27.51 71.79 -39.12
C ARG A 292 -26.07 72.17 -40.08
N ASN A 293 -25.36 73.43 -40.47
CA ASN A 293 -23.83 73.92 -41.05
C ASN A 293 -23.18 75.44 -41.68
N GLN A 294 -21.80 75.93 -42.04
CA GLN A 294 -21.09 77.33 -42.67
C GLN A 294 -19.43 77.74 -43.21
N GLY A 295 -18.82 78.96 -43.81
CA GLY A 295 -17.26 79.50 -44.24
C GLY A 295 -16.60 80.92 -45.08
N LYS A 296 -15.20 81.44 -45.31
CA LYS A 296 -14.47 82.73 -46.14
C LYS A 296 -12.80 83.26 -46.42
N CYS A 297 -12.19 84.39 -47.18
CA CYS A 297 -10.62 84.94 -47.53
C CYS A 297 -9.96 86.44 -48.23
N ASN A 298 -8.58 86.90 -48.56
CA ASN A 298 -7.84 88.31 -49.15
C ASN A 298 -6.25 88.69 -49.83
N LEU A 299 -5.58 89.98 -50.23
CA LEU A 299 -4.17 90.44 -51.06
C LEU A 299 -3.28 91.97 -51.20
N ARG A 300 -2.01 92.37 -51.90
CA ARG A 300 -1.10 93.78 -52.11
C ARG A 300 0.21 94.25 -53.21
N GLY A 301 1.15 95.41 -53.23
CA GLY A 301 2.23 96.12 -54.34
C GLY A 301 3.65 97.16 -54.21
N LEU A 302 4.42 97.95 -55.22
CA LEU A 302 5.94 98.68 -55.31
C LEU A 302 6.60 99.99 -56.32
N LEU A 303 7.93 100.64 -56.40
CA LEU A 303 8.62 101.99 -57.14
C LEU A 303 10.31 102.47 -57.47
N LEU A 304 10.85 103.60 -58.26
CA LEU A 304 12.16 104.53 -58.50
C LEU A 304 13.56 104.21 -59.19
N PHE A 305 13.64 104.14 -60.53
CA PHE A 305 14.07 102.92 -61.19
C PHE A 305 15.57 102.58 -61.48
N PHE A 306 16.53 103.46 -61.84
CA PHE A 306 17.90 102.97 -62.19
C PHE A 306 18.81 102.69 -60.97
N LEU A 307 18.94 103.63 -60.03
CA LEU A 307 19.62 103.33 -58.76
C LEU A 307 18.82 102.31 -57.92
N ASN A 308 17.48 102.40 -57.95
CA ASN A 308 16.65 101.34 -57.37
C ASN A 308 16.90 100.00 -58.07
N LYS A 309 17.18 99.93 -59.37
CA LYS A 309 17.48 98.66 -60.05
C LYS A 309 18.75 98.01 -59.50
N SER A 310 19.89 98.70 -59.41
CA SER A 310 21.11 98.05 -58.89
C SER A 310 20.95 97.68 -57.40
N THR A 311 20.43 98.60 -56.58
CA THR A 311 20.15 98.29 -55.16
C THR A 311 19.05 97.24 -54.97
N ARG A 312 18.11 97.08 -55.91
CA ARG A 312 17.11 96.00 -55.95
C ARG A 312 17.71 94.68 -56.43
N GLU A 313 18.70 94.70 -57.32
CA GLU A 313 19.44 93.51 -57.73
C GLU A 313 20.29 92.98 -56.57
N GLU A 314 21.06 93.86 -55.91
CA GLU A 314 21.80 93.58 -54.67
C GLU A 314 20.88 93.10 -53.54
N THR A 315 19.82 93.86 -53.19
CA THR A 315 18.87 93.43 -52.16
C THR A 315 18.02 92.22 -52.59
N SER A 316 17.89 91.90 -53.88
CA SER A 316 17.32 90.62 -54.32
C SER A 316 18.29 89.46 -54.14
N SER A 317 19.61 89.69 -54.28
CA SER A 317 20.64 88.70 -54.03
C SER A 317 20.73 88.38 -52.54
N LEU A 318 20.85 89.42 -51.70
CA LEU A 318 20.82 89.30 -50.24
C LEU A 318 19.51 88.69 -49.74
N ARG A 319 18.36 89.04 -50.36
CA ARG A 319 17.07 88.39 -50.05
C ARG A 319 17.05 86.92 -50.44
N LYS A 320 17.55 86.53 -51.62
CA LYS A 320 17.65 85.11 -52.01
C LYS A 320 18.55 84.32 -51.05
N GLN A 321 19.65 84.90 -50.60
CA GLN A 321 20.53 84.29 -49.59
C GLN A 321 19.81 84.16 -48.24
N LEU A 322 19.15 85.23 -47.77
CA LEU A 322 18.36 85.21 -46.53
C LEU A 322 17.20 84.21 -46.59
N ASP A 323 16.47 84.14 -47.71
CA ASP A 323 15.40 83.16 -47.95
C ASP A 323 15.95 81.74 -47.98
N SER A 324 17.17 81.53 -48.50
CA SER A 324 17.85 80.23 -48.52
C SER A 324 18.27 79.79 -47.11
N HIS A 325 18.97 80.65 -46.35
CA HIS A 325 19.32 80.37 -44.97
C HIS A 325 18.09 80.21 -44.08
N THR A 326 17.02 80.97 -44.33
CA THR A 326 15.73 80.81 -43.63
C THR A 326 15.11 79.45 -43.91
N LYS A 327 15.15 78.95 -45.15
CA LYS A 327 14.68 77.59 -45.49
C LYS A 327 15.54 76.50 -44.84
N GLU A 328 16.86 76.69 -44.82
CA GLU A 328 17.79 75.77 -44.18
C GLU A 328 17.60 75.72 -42.66
N LEU A 329 17.45 76.86 -41.98
CA LEU A 329 17.11 76.94 -40.56
C LEU A 329 15.77 76.24 -40.27
N ASN A 330 14.74 76.48 -41.08
CA ASN A 330 13.45 75.79 -40.97
C ASN A 330 13.51 74.28 -41.31
N GLN A 331 14.56 73.80 -41.98
CA GLN A 331 14.81 72.37 -42.16
C GLN A 331 15.52 71.79 -40.93
N ARG A 332 16.60 72.42 -40.47
CA ARG A 332 17.34 72.03 -39.27
C ARG A 332 16.45 72.03 -38.02
N MET A 333 15.57 73.02 -37.86
CA MET A 333 14.56 73.07 -36.79
C MET A 333 13.62 71.86 -36.80
N ARG A 334 13.12 71.45 -37.97
CA ARG A 334 12.25 70.26 -38.09
C ARG A 334 13.01 68.98 -37.78
N GLN A 335 14.26 68.87 -38.19
CA GLN A 335 15.12 67.72 -37.86
C GLN A 335 15.42 67.65 -36.35
N ILE A 336 15.63 68.79 -35.69
CA ILE A 336 15.80 68.86 -34.23
C ILE A 336 14.52 68.39 -33.53
N GLU A 337 13.33 68.82 -33.96
CA GLU A 337 12.08 68.40 -33.32
C GLU A 337 11.76 66.92 -33.56
N GLU A 338 12.05 66.39 -34.76
CA GLU A 338 11.95 64.96 -35.07
C GLU A 338 12.92 64.10 -34.23
N LEU A 339 14.11 64.62 -33.92
CA LEU A 339 15.07 63.94 -33.04
C LEU A 339 14.64 63.97 -31.58
N LYS A 340 14.09 65.09 -31.07
CA LYS A 340 13.53 65.16 -29.71
C LYS A 340 12.38 64.19 -29.48
N GLU A 341 11.46 64.06 -30.43
CA GLU A 341 10.34 63.13 -30.27
C GLU A 341 10.82 61.68 -30.33
N LYS A 342 11.87 61.37 -31.10
CA LYS A 342 12.53 60.05 -31.08
C LYS A 342 13.28 59.79 -29.77
N GLU A 343 13.96 60.79 -29.22
CA GLU A 343 14.62 60.74 -27.90
C GLU A 343 13.59 60.48 -26.80
N ARG A 344 12.47 61.20 -26.83
CA ARG A 344 11.34 60.99 -25.92
C ARG A 344 10.75 59.58 -26.06
N LEU A 345 10.39 59.14 -27.27
CA LEU A 345 9.84 57.81 -27.49
C LEU A 345 10.82 56.69 -27.10
N ALA A 346 12.12 56.92 -27.22
CA ALA A 346 13.14 56.01 -26.72
C ALA A 346 13.18 55.97 -25.18
N ASN A 347 13.07 57.13 -24.51
CA ASN A 347 13.01 57.22 -23.05
C ASN A 347 11.72 56.56 -22.50
N ASP A 348 10.54 56.91 -23.03
CA ASP A 348 9.25 56.31 -22.67
C ASP A 348 9.29 54.77 -22.83
N ASN A 349 9.95 54.26 -23.88
CA ASN A 349 10.16 52.82 -24.11
C ASN A 349 11.18 52.17 -23.15
N VAL A 350 12.26 52.88 -22.78
CA VAL A 350 13.23 52.41 -21.78
C VAL A 350 12.61 52.36 -20.39
N GLU A 351 11.79 53.35 -20.01
CA GLU A 351 11.03 53.33 -18.75
C GLU A 351 10.06 52.13 -18.68
N GLY A 352 9.33 51.86 -19.77
CA GLY A 352 8.50 50.66 -19.90
C GLY A 352 9.30 49.36 -19.67
N LEU A 353 10.41 49.19 -20.39
CA LEU A 353 11.29 48.02 -20.24
C LEU A 353 11.87 47.89 -18.83
N MET A 354 12.20 48.99 -18.15
CA MET A 354 12.63 48.94 -16.74
C MET A 354 11.51 48.45 -15.81
N THR A 355 10.26 48.84 -16.05
CA THR A 355 9.12 48.33 -15.26
C THR A 355 8.82 46.85 -15.53
N ASP A 356 8.94 46.39 -16.78
CA ASP A 356 8.79 44.98 -17.14
C ASP A 356 9.89 44.10 -16.52
N ILE A 357 11.14 44.58 -16.52
CA ILE A 357 12.27 43.91 -15.86
C ILE A 357 12.02 43.78 -14.35
N ALA A 358 11.62 44.86 -13.68
CA ALA A 358 11.35 44.83 -12.24
C ALA A 358 10.19 43.87 -11.88
N ALA A 359 9.14 43.80 -12.69
CA ALA A 359 8.04 42.85 -12.51
C ALA A 359 8.50 41.39 -12.71
N ALA A 360 9.34 41.13 -13.71
CA ALA A 360 9.93 39.82 -13.95
C ALA A 360 10.90 39.40 -12.82
N GLU A 361 11.67 40.33 -12.26
CA GLU A 361 12.54 40.07 -11.10
C GLU A 361 11.73 39.72 -9.84
N GLU A 362 10.61 40.41 -9.58
CA GLU A 362 9.70 40.04 -8.48
C GLU A 362 9.09 38.65 -8.71
N GLU A 363 8.67 38.33 -9.93
CA GLU A 363 8.17 36.99 -10.26
C GLU A 363 9.24 35.90 -10.06
N ILE A 364 10.47 36.12 -10.53
CA ILE A 364 11.60 35.22 -10.31
C ILE A 364 11.88 35.03 -8.82
N ALA A 365 11.75 36.09 -8.00
CA ALA A 365 11.89 35.98 -6.55
C ALA A 365 10.77 35.12 -5.92
N ARG A 366 9.51 35.31 -6.34
CA ARG A 366 8.36 34.49 -5.89
C ARG A 366 8.53 33.01 -6.23
N TRP A 367 8.95 32.69 -7.47
CA TRP A 367 9.21 31.31 -7.87
C TRP A 367 10.40 30.66 -7.13
N LYS A 368 11.46 31.42 -6.84
CA LYS A 368 12.59 30.94 -6.01
C LYS A 368 12.14 30.55 -4.61
N VAL A 369 11.39 31.43 -3.93
CA VAL A 369 10.89 31.17 -2.57
C VAL A 369 9.93 29.97 -2.55
N ALA A 370 9.08 29.81 -3.58
CA ALA A 370 8.23 28.63 -3.71
C ALA A 370 9.05 27.32 -3.87
N ALA A 371 10.07 27.33 -4.73
CA ALA A 371 10.96 26.18 -4.93
C ALA A 371 11.79 25.83 -3.68
N GLU A 372 12.25 26.84 -2.93
CA GLU A 372 12.93 26.64 -1.64
C GLU A 372 11.99 26.03 -0.58
N GLN A 373 10.72 26.46 -0.54
CA GLN A 373 9.71 25.87 0.34
C GLN A 373 9.35 24.43 -0.05
N GLU A 374 9.23 24.13 -1.35
CA GLU A 374 8.98 22.77 -1.85
C GLU A 374 10.17 21.84 -1.55
N ALA A 375 11.40 22.30 -1.76
CA ALA A 375 12.62 21.56 -1.40
C ALA A 375 12.73 21.30 0.12
N ALA A 376 12.39 22.29 0.95
CA ALA A 376 12.39 22.14 2.41
C ALA A 376 11.29 21.16 2.89
N ALA A 377 10.11 21.19 2.28
CA ALA A 377 9.04 20.24 2.56
C ALA A 377 9.42 18.81 2.13
N GLY A 378 10.06 18.66 0.97
CA GLY A 378 10.61 17.38 0.51
C GLY A 378 11.65 16.82 1.48
N GLY A 379 12.62 17.63 1.91
CA GLY A 379 13.64 17.23 2.87
C GLY A 379 13.07 16.81 4.24
N ALA A 380 12.02 17.47 4.72
CA ALA A 380 11.31 17.05 5.94
C ALA A 380 10.66 15.66 5.78
N VAL A 381 10.02 15.39 4.64
CA VAL A 381 9.42 14.08 4.33
C VAL A 381 10.49 12.99 4.18
N GLU A 382 11.64 13.30 3.59
CA GLU A 382 12.79 12.38 3.54
C GLU A 382 13.36 12.07 4.94
N GLN A 383 13.38 13.06 5.84
CA GLN A 383 13.79 12.88 7.24
C GLN A 383 12.79 12.00 8.03
N ASP A 384 11.48 12.18 7.82
CA ASP A 384 10.45 11.34 8.42
C ASP A 384 10.55 9.88 7.94
N PHE A 385 10.73 9.66 6.63
CA PHE A 385 10.94 8.30 6.09
C PHE A 385 12.27 7.70 6.58
N THR A 386 13.34 8.49 6.70
CA THR A 386 14.62 8.02 7.25
C THR A 386 14.45 7.58 8.70
N SER A 387 13.68 8.32 9.50
CA SER A 387 13.38 8.00 10.90
C SER A 387 12.55 6.71 11.02
N GLN A 388 11.51 6.55 10.21
CA GLN A 388 10.73 5.30 10.12
C GLN A 388 11.59 4.10 9.70
N LEU A 389 12.50 4.29 8.74
CA LEU A 389 13.44 3.27 8.28
C LEU A 389 14.54 2.92 9.31
N LEU A 390 14.75 3.73 10.35
CA LEU A 390 15.61 3.39 11.48
C LEU A 390 14.85 2.51 12.48
N VAL A 391 13.64 2.93 12.90
CA VAL A 391 12.78 2.15 13.81
C VAL A 391 12.49 0.75 13.24
N LEU A 392 12.10 0.65 11.96
CA LEU A 392 11.84 -0.63 11.29
C LEU A 392 13.09 -1.53 11.14
N LYS A 393 14.31 -0.99 11.26
CA LYS A 393 15.55 -1.80 11.30
C LYS A 393 15.82 -2.30 12.72
N GLU A 394 15.53 -1.49 13.73
CA GLU A 394 15.67 -1.85 15.15
C GLU A 394 14.69 -2.98 15.51
N GLU A 395 13.39 -2.81 15.23
CA GLU A 395 12.36 -3.85 15.37
C GLU A 395 12.74 -5.15 14.63
N LEU A 396 13.38 -5.05 13.46
CA LEU A 396 13.81 -6.20 12.67
C LEU A 396 15.00 -6.95 13.31
N GLU A 397 15.96 -6.26 13.92
CA GLU A 397 17.06 -6.93 14.64
C GLU A 397 16.61 -7.50 15.98
N GLU A 398 15.69 -6.83 16.70
CA GLU A 398 15.01 -7.39 17.88
C GLU A 398 14.26 -8.68 17.54
N ALA A 399 13.44 -8.67 16.48
CA ALA A 399 12.71 -9.85 16.02
C ALA A 399 13.66 -10.99 15.60
N LYS A 400 14.76 -10.67 14.90
CA LYS A 400 15.81 -11.65 14.59
C LYS A 400 16.45 -12.24 15.86
N GLN A 401 16.68 -11.43 16.90
CA GLN A 401 17.25 -11.90 18.16
C GLN A 401 16.27 -12.81 18.92
N ALA A 402 15.01 -12.39 19.05
CA ALA A 402 13.95 -13.20 19.65
C ALA A 402 13.78 -14.56 18.94
N ILE A 403 13.86 -14.58 17.60
CA ILE A 403 13.87 -15.83 16.81
C ILE A 403 15.07 -16.71 17.19
N LYS A 404 16.31 -16.19 17.18
CA LYS A 404 17.52 -16.96 17.57
C LYS A 404 17.40 -17.56 18.98
N GLU A 405 16.73 -16.89 19.90
CA GLU A 405 16.51 -17.38 21.26
C GLU A 405 15.39 -18.42 21.35
N SER A 406 14.31 -18.24 20.60
CA SER A 406 13.26 -19.25 20.46
C SER A 406 13.83 -20.55 19.87
N GLU A 407 14.75 -20.47 18.91
CA GLU A 407 15.46 -21.63 18.37
C GLU A 407 16.31 -22.35 19.41
N LYS A 408 17.07 -21.63 20.23
CA LYS A 408 17.87 -22.22 21.32
C LYS A 408 16.96 -22.96 22.30
N LYS A 409 15.86 -22.31 22.72
CA LYS A 409 14.82 -22.89 23.60
C LYS A 409 14.16 -24.13 22.96
N LEU A 410 13.99 -24.14 21.64
CA LEU A 410 13.42 -25.27 20.88
C LEU A 410 14.41 -26.42 20.66
N LYS A 411 15.71 -26.14 20.45
CA LYS A 411 16.79 -27.15 20.37
C LYS A 411 16.93 -27.89 21.71
N PHE A 412 17.02 -27.17 22.82
CA PHE A 412 17.03 -27.76 24.17
C PHE A 412 15.80 -28.64 24.45
N LYS A 413 14.59 -28.20 24.05
CA LYS A 413 13.36 -29.01 24.18
C LYS A 413 13.39 -30.28 23.31
N LYS A 414 13.95 -30.22 22.10
CA LYS A 414 14.14 -31.41 21.24
C LYS A 414 15.13 -32.40 21.85
N GLU A 415 16.25 -31.93 22.37
CA GLU A 415 17.27 -32.74 23.05
C GLU A 415 16.70 -33.41 24.30
N THR A 416 15.96 -32.65 25.12
CA THR A 416 15.24 -33.17 26.29
C THR A 416 14.21 -34.25 25.92
N ALA A 417 13.43 -34.03 24.84
CA ALA A 417 12.48 -35.01 24.35
C ALA A 417 13.17 -36.28 23.81
N ALA A 418 14.30 -36.13 23.10
CA ALA A 418 15.09 -37.26 22.62
C ALA A 418 15.67 -38.10 23.78
N ALA A 419 16.17 -37.44 24.83
CA ALA A 419 16.63 -38.12 26.04
C ALA A 419 15.49 -38.86 26.76
N ALA A 420 14.30 -38.25 26.88
CA ALA A 420 13.13 -38.87 27.47
C ALA A 420 12.63 -40.09 26.67
N MET A 421 12.65 -40.03 25.34
CA MET A 421 12.35 -41.17 24.47
C MET A 421 13.40 -42.28 24.65
N GLY A 422 14.70 -41.96 24.64
CA GLY A 422 15.77 -42.93 24.87
C GLY A 422 15.68 -43.63 26.24
N ALA A 423 15.29 -42.89 27.28
CA ALA A 423 15.05 -43.43 28.62
C ALA A 423 13.82 -44.36 28.66
N ARG A 424 12.71 -43.99 28.02
CA ARG A 424 11.53 -44.86 27.86
C ARG A 424 11.90 -46.16 27.13
N ASP A 425 12.60 -46.04 26.02
CA ASP A 425 13.08 -47.16 25.20
C ASP A 425 13.97 -48.13 26.01
N ALA A 426 14.84 -47.60 26.86
CA ALA A 426 15.67 -48.40 27.77
C ALA A 426 14.82 -49.10 28.85
N ALA A 427 13.85 -48.40 29.44
CA ALA A 427 12.91 -48.97 30.41
C ALA A 427 12.05 -50.09 29.79
N GLU A 428 11.56 -49.91 28.56
CA GLU A 428 10.76 -50.93 27.85
C GLU A 428 11.59 -52.17 27.51
N ARG A 429 12.86 -52.01 27.09
CA ARG A 429 13.79 -53.15 26.93
C ARG A 429 14.03 -53.88 28.26
N SER A 430 14.17 -53.15 29.36
CA SER A 430 14.33 -53.73 30.71
C SER A 430 13.08 -54.49 31.16
N LEU A 431 11.89 -53.94 30.91
CA LEU A 431 10.61 -54.59 31.22
C LEU A 431 10.44 -55.90 30.43
N ARG A 432 10.66 -55.88 29.11
CA ARG A 432 10.62 -57.09 28.27
C ARG A 432 11.60 -58.18 28.74
N LEU A 433 12.78 -57.79 29.26
CA LEU A 433 13.73 -58.74 29.87
C LEU A 433 13.24 -59.29 31.22
N ALA A 434 12.52 -58.50 32.02
CA ALA A 434 11.88 -58.98 33.24
C ALA A 434 10.71 -59.94 32.94
N ASP A 435 9.88 -59.62 31.94
CA ASP A 435 8.76 -60.46 31.50
C ASP A 435 9.25 -61.82 30.97
N ASN A 436 10.30 -61.83 30.14
CA ASN A 436 10.92 -63.07 29.64
C ASN A 436 11.57 -63.92 30.74
N ARG A 437 12.08 -63.29 31.81
CA ARG A 437 12.53 -64.02 33.01
C ARG A 437 11.34 -64.58 33.79
N ALA A 438 10.24 -63.84 33.87
CA ALA A 438 9.03 -64.25 34.56
C ALA A 438 8.27 -65.37 33.83
N THR A 439 8.27 -65.41 32.49
CA THR A 439 7.74 -66.57 31.72
C THR A 439 8.57 -67.81 31.99
N SER A 440 9.90 -67.73 31.83
CA SER A 440 10.81 -68.86 32.07
C SER A 440 10.74 -69.41 33.50
N LEU A 441 10.57 -68.54 34.50
CA LEU A 441 10.32 -68.97 35.89
C LEU A 441 8.95 -69.63 36.06
N ARG A 442 7.88 -69.14 35.40
CA ARG A 442 6.55 -69.80 35.42
C ARG A 442 6.59 -71.17 34.75
N GLU A 443 7.24 -71.29 33.60
CA GLU A 443 7.46 -72.56 32.88
C GLU A 443 8.22 -73.56 33.77
N ARG A 444 9.29 -73.12 34.46
CA ARG A 444 10.04 -73.97 35.38
C ARG A 444 9.24 -74.36 36.63
N ILE A 445 8.37 -73.49 37.13
CA ILE A 445 7.44 -73.83 38.22
C ILE A 445 6.43 -74.87 37.75
N GLN A 446 5.87 -74.74 36.54
CA GLN A 446 4.95 -75.74 35.96
C GLN A 446 5.64 -77.09 35.74
N GLU A 447 6.88 -77.10 35.23
CA GLU A 447 7.71 -78.31 35.10
C GLU A 447 7.97 -79.00 36.44
N LEU A 448 8.22 -78.22 37.50
CA LEU A 448 8.39 -78.74 38.85
C LEU A 448 7.06 -79.23 39.45
N ASN A 449 5.94 -78.57 39.19
CA ASN A 449 4.61 -78.99 39.67
C ASN A 449 4.20 -80.32 39.04
N GLY A 450 4.37 -80.49 37.73
CA GLY A 450 4.12 -81.76 37.05
C GLY A 450 5.01 -82.89 37.58
N LYS A 451 6.24 -82.61 38.00
CA LYS A 451 7.11 -83.58 38.69
C LYS A 451 6.69 -83.88 40.12
N VAL A 452 6.05 -82.94 40.82
CA VAL A 452 5.42 -83.20 42.12
C VAL A 452 4.20 -84.09 41.93
N GLU A 453 3.33 -83.81 40.96
CA GLU A 453 2.17 -84.65 40.61
C GLU A 453 2.59 -86.07 40.18
N GLU A 454 3.65 -86.20 39.38
CA GLU A 454 4.26 -87.49 39.02
C GLU A 454 4.85 -88.21 40.26
N LEU A 455 5.53 -87.50 41.16
CA LEU A 455 6.06 -88.09 42.38
C LEU A 455 4.97 -88.45 43.40
N GLU A 456 3.85 -87.72 43.47
CA GLU A 456 2.72 -88.01 44.34
C GLU A 456 1.96 -89.25 43.83
N THR A 457 1.65 -89.32 42.54
CA THR A 457 1.04 -90.52 41.95
C THR A 457 1.95 -91.76 42.06
N ASN A 458 3.27 -91.60 41.91
CA ASN A 458 4.23 -92.70 42.10
C ASN A 458 4.45 -93.05 43.59
N ARG A 459 4.24 -92.09 44.51
CA ARG A 459 4.22 -92.31 45.96
C ARG A 459 2.96 -93.06 46.39
N ASP A 460 1.79 -92.77 45.81
CA ASP A 460 0.57 -93.54 46.06
C ASP A 460 0.71 -95.00 45.61
N MET A 461 1.48 -95.26 44.54
CA MET A 461 1.83 -96.61 44.10
C MET A 461 2.88 -97.32 44.97
N ASN A 462 3.67 -96.59 45.78
CA ASN A 462 4.86 -97.14 46.46
C ASN A 462 5.00 -96.75 47.96
N SER A 463 3.92 -96.30 48.63
CA SER A 463 3.97 -95.82 50.02
C SER A 463 3.18 -96.66 51.04
N SER A 464 3.15 -97.98 50.87
CA SER A 464 2.84 -98.95 51.95
C SER A 464 3.87 -98.95 53.11
N ASN A 465 4.64 -97.86 53.30
CA ASN A 465 5.67 -97.70 54.33
C ASN A 465 5.64 -96.32 55.01
N ARG A 466 4.56 -96.09 55.78
CA ARG A 466 4.55 -95.50 57.13
C ARG A 466 5.88 -94.89 57.64
N ALA A 467 6.03 -93.56 57.61
CA ALA A 467 6.71 -92.81 58.67
C ALA A 467 6.48 -91.27 58.64
N ARG A 468 6.01 -90.74 59.78
CA ARG A 468 6.38 -89.45 60.42
C ARG A 468 6.31 -88.16 59.58
N TYR A 469 5.38 -87.28 59.99
CA TYR A 469 5.56 -85.83 59.92
C TYR A 469 6.93 -85.43 60.47
N VAL A 470 7.64 -84.58 59.72
CA VAL A 470 8.78 -83.79 60.23
C VAL A 470 8.39 -82.33 60.10
N CYS A 471 8.24 -81.63 61.22
CA CYS A 471 8.03 -80.20 61.24
C CYS A 471 9.27 -79.48 60.66
N TRP A 472 9.05 -78.53 59.74
CA TRP A 472 10.13 -77.69 59.22
C TRP A 472 10.11 -76.30 59.89
N PRO A 473 11.27 -75.68 60.17
CA PRO A 473 11.39 -74.80 61.32
C PRO A 473 11.61 -73.34 60.92
N TRP A 474 10.60 -72.50 61.14
CA TRP A 474 10.70 -71.05 60.90
C TRP A 474 11.67 -70.31 61.85
N GLN A 475 12.15 -70.97 62.91
CA GLN A 475 13.05 -70.40 63.91
C GLN A 475 14.55 -70.49 63.56
N LEU A 476 14.92 -70.95 62.35
CA LEU A 476 16.32 -70.98 61.88
C LEU A 476 16.68 -69.89 60.85
N LEU A 477 15.73 -68.99 60.49
CA LEU A 477 15.92 -67.97 59.44
C LEU A 477 16.03 -66.52 59.96
N GLY A 478 15.85 -66.27 61.25
CA GLY A 478 16.06 -64.94 61.84
C GLY A 478 15.13 -63.83 61.32
N ILE A 479 13.91 -64.18 60.89
CA ILE A 479 12.91 -63.23 60.40
C ILE A 479 11.91 -62.93 61.52
N ASP A 480 12.13 -61.84 62.26
CA ASP A 480 11.23 -61.41 63.33
C ASP A 480 9.89 -60.88 62.78
N PHE A 481 8.79 -61.57 63.11
CA PHE A 481 7.44 -61.08 62.83
C PHE A 481 6.92 -60.25 64.01
N VAL A 482 7.24 -58.95 64.03
CA VAL A 482 6.74 -57.99 65.03
C VAL A 482 6.14 -56.77 64.34
N GLY A 483 4.87 -56.47 64.64
CA GLY A 483 4.15 -55.34 64.07
C GLY A 483 3.96 -54.17 65.02
N GLY A 484 4.39 -52.98 64.58
CA GLY A 484 3.70 -51.70 64.81
C GLY A 484 3.77 -51.02 66.19
N ARG A 485 4.59 -49.96 66.28
CA ARG A 485 4.46 -48.68 67.04
C ARG A 485 5.85 -47.97 67.04
N ARG A 486 6.04 -46.66 67.28
CA ARG A 486 5.26 -45.39 67.16
C ARG A 486 6.19 -44.28 67.72
N VAL A 487 5.96 -42.98 67.40
CA VAL A 487 6.59 -41.78 68.06
C VAL A 487 8.08 -41.60 67.69
N GLU A 488 8.69 -40.40 67.61
CA GLU A 488 8.38 -39.06 67.04
C GLU A 488 9.58 -38.14 67.41
N SER A 489 9.75 -36.99 66.73
CA SER A 489 10.83 -35.98 66.93
C SER A 489 12.21 -36.41 66.39
N GLU A 490 13.06 -35.52 65.86
CA GLU A 490 13.01 -34.05 65.67
C GLU A 490 12.74 -33.73 64.18
N GLN A 491 12.05 -32.68 63.70
CA GLN A 491 11.58 -31.37 64.20
C GLN A 491 12.47 -30.13 63.94
N GLN A 492 12.69 -29.83 62.66
CA GLN A 492 12.69 -28.47 62.05
C GLN A 492 12.30 -28.69 60.57
N GLN A 493 11.19 -28.21 60.00
CA GLN A 493 10.29 -27.09 60.28
C GLN A 493 10.88 -25.70 59.98
N GLN A 494 10.93 -25.36 58.69
CA GLN A 494 10.84 -23.97 58.24
C GLN A 494 9.89 -23.89 57.03
N SER A 495 8.92 -22.98 57.09
CA SER A 495 7.88 -22.79 56.08
C SER A 495 7.99 -21.40 55.47
N SER A 496 8.17 -21.34 54.14
CA SER A 496 8.08 -20.15 53.29
C SER A 496 7.75 -20.65 51.86
N ASN A 497 6.94 -20.03 50.99
CA ASN A 497 6.95 -18.65 50.47
C ASN A 497 8.30 -18.29 49.83
N GLU A 498 8.41 -17.82 48.58
CA GLU A 498 7.47 -17.60 47.45
C GLU A 498 7.81 -18.58 46.27
N MET A 499 7.12 -18.73 45.13
CA MET A 499 6.34 -17.87 44.23
C MET A 499 7.09 -16.68 43.57
N GLU A 500 8.33 -16.86 43.14
CA GLU A 500 8.97 -15.89 42.24
C GLU A 500 8.79 -16.25 40.76
N LEU A 501 7.81 -15.59 40.14
CA LEU A 501 7.74 -15.41 38.69
C LEU A 501 8.75 -14.33 38.28
N ALA A 502 9.97 -14.73 37.93
CA ALA A 502 10.96 -13.84 37.33
C ALA A 502 10.79 -13.77 35.80
N GLU A 503 9.88 -12.93 35.33
CA GLU A 503 10.07 -12.30 34.01
C GLU A 503 11.28 -11.37 34.09
N PRO A 504 12.00 -11.20 32.97
CA PRO A 504 12.37 -9.85 32.57
C PRO A 504 11.70 -9.51 31.24
N LEU A 505 10.80 -8.53 31.27
CA LEU A 505 10.54 -7.66 30.12
C LEU A 505 11.47 -6.45 30.25
N LEU A 506 12.56 -6.48 29.48
CA LEU A 506 13.24 -5.35 28.82
C LEU A 506 14.18 -5.96 27.78
#